data_AF-A0A7C4ELB0-F1
#
_entry.id   AF-A0A7C4ELB0-F1
#
_cell.length_a   1.000
_cell.length_b   1.000
_cell.length_c   1.000
_cell.angle_alpha   90.00
_cell.angle_beta   90.00
_cell.angle_gamma   90.00
#
_symmetry.space_group_name_H-M   'P 1'
#
loop_
_entity.id
_entity.type
_entity.pdbx_description
1 polymer ?
#
loop_
_entity_poly.entity_id
_entity_poly.type
_entity_poly.pdbx_seq_one_letter_code
_entity_poly.pdbx_strand_id
1 'polypeptide(L)'
;MMCQKAGEIQQLWQPNQCDFIIHYDDLEEGVSFCRPAESLVQVVNMYYTKDDGDYYVQECEELKEQALWLPRQNQLQSIMEPNNERVHSLIRKVVDEHYHDFSKNSMAAAHELFYSMEQLWLAYIMKEKFHKVWNEQEWVTS
;
A
#
# COMPACT_ATOMS: atom_id res chain seq x y z
N MET A 1 2.78 -6.88 -7.48
CA MET A 1 2.36 -6.96 -6.07
C MET A 1 0.99 -6.33 -5.89
N MET A 2 0.20 -6.80 -4.92
CA MET A 2 -1.19 -6.36 -4.66
C MET A 2 -1.29 -4.84 -4.38
N CYS A 3 -0.36 -4.29 -3.60
CA CYS A 3 -0.28 -2.86 -3.28
C CYS A 3 0.03 -1.98 -4.51
N GLN A 4 0.92 -2.41 -5.40
CA GLN A 4 1.26 -1.67 -6.63
C GLN A 4 0.03 -1.41 -7.50
N LYS A 5 -0.94 -2.32 -7.50
CA LYS A 5 -2.16 -2.19 -8.32
C LYS A 5 -3.31 -1.49 -7.61
N ALA A 6 -3.19 -1.14 -6.33
CA ALA A 6 -4.25 -0.49 -5.54
C ALA A 6 -4.18 1.04 -5.67
N GLY A 7 -4.33 1.56 -6.89
CA GLY A 7 -4.19 3.00 -7.20
C GLY A 7 -5.17 3.87 -6.40
N GLU A 8 -6.34 3.36 -6.07
CA GLU A 8 -7.35 4.07 -5.28
C GLU A 8 -6.90 4.33 -3.84
N ILE A 9 -6.19 3.37 -3.25
CA ILE A 9 -5.63 3.53 -1.90
C ILE A 9 -4.46 4.50 -1.95
N GLN A 10 -3.63 4.45 -3.00
CA GLN A 10 -2.50 5.38 -3.17
C GLN A 10 -2.98 6.84 -3.23
N GLN A 11 -4.16 7.12 -3.77
CA GLN A 11 -4.75 8.47 -3.79
C GLN A 11 -5.25 8.95 -2.42
N LEU A 12 -5.74 8.05 -1.57
CA LEU A 12 -6.21 8.38 -0.22
C LEU A 12 -5.08 8.41 0.82
N TRP A 13 -3.95 7.79 0.47
CA TRP A 13 -2.88 7.54 1.38
C TRP A 13 -2.04 8.79 1.64
N GLN A 14 -1.72 9.00 2.92
CA GLN A 14 -0.78 10.03 3.36
C GLN A 14 0.56 9.36 3.71
N PRO A 15 1.55 9.41 2.81
CA PRO A 15 2.87 8.86 3.08
C PRO A 15 3.53 9.55 4.27
N ASN A 16 4.15 8.76 5.12
CA ASN A 16 5.13 9.21 6.10
C ASN A 16 6.53 9.04 5.53
N GLN A 17 7.50 9.60 6.26
CA GLN A 17 8.90 9.31 6.02
C GLN A 17 9.13 7.79 5.95
N CYS A 18 9.88 7.39 4.93
CA CYS A 18 10.32 6.01 4.70
C CYS A 18 9.30 4.99 4.19
N ASP A 19 8.16 5.41 3.64
CA ASP A 19 7.19 4.48 3.07
C ASP A 19 7.41 4.18 1.57
N PHE A 20 8.30 4.91 0.91
CA PHE A 20 8.68 4.69 -0.48
C PHE A 20 10.05 4.02 -0.57
N ILE A 21 10.12 3.04 -1.45
CA ILE A 21 11.33 2.28 -1.76
C ILE A 21 11.60 2.42 -3.24
N ILE A 22 12.78 2.91 -3.61
CA ILE A 22 13.23 2.96 -5.01
C ILE A 22 14.38 1.97 -5.20
N HIS A 23 14.37 1.26 -6.33
CA HIS A 23 15.47 0.42 -6.75
C HIS A 23 16.62 1.27 -7.30
N TYR A 24 17.84 0.94 -6.90
CA TYR A 24 19.04 1.79 -7.01
C TYR A 24 19.53 2.13 -8.44
N ASP A 25 18.94 1.57 -9.49
CA ASP A 25 19.49 1.73 -10.84
C ASP A 25 19.32 3.15 -11.42
N ASP A 26 18.54 4.04 -10.76
CA ASP A 26 18.05 5.30 -11.37
C ASP A 26 18.39 6.63 -10.63
N LEU A 27 19.24 6.67 -9.59
CA LEU A 27 19.43 7.92 -8.80
C LEU A 27 20.89 8.28 -8.43
N GLU A 28 21.26 9.55 -8.63
CA GLU A 28 22.53 10.16 -8.16
C GLU A 28 22.51 10.46 -6.65
N GLU A 29 23.69 10.39 -6.02
CA GLU A 29 23.90 10.38 -4.56
C GLU A 29 23.22 11.53 -3.79
N GLY A 30 22.12 11.20 -3.12
CA GLY A 30 21.54 11.99 -2.04
C GLY A 30 20.36 11.25 -1.44
N VAL A 31 20.26 11.19 -0.11
CA VAL A 31 19.16 10.59 0.71
C VAL A 31 19.45 9.19 1.30
N SER A 32 18.97 9.01 2.53
CA SER A 32 19.19 7.90 3.46
C SER A 32 18.90 6.51 2.88
N PHE A 33 19.82 5.56 3.10
CA PHE A 33 19.74 4.20 2.55
C PHE A 33 19.36 3.17 3.61
N CYS A 34 18.69 2.09 3.20
CA CYS A 34 18.60 0.85 3.97
C CYS A 34 19.15 -0.29 3.12
N ARG A 35 19.91 -1.21 3.74
CA ARG A 35 20.53 -2.37 3.08
C ARG A 35 19.85 -3.65 3.55
N PRO A 36 18.90 -4.21 2.80
CA PRO A 36 18.18 -5.39 3.27
C PRO A 36 19.03 -6.66 3.16
N ALA A 37 19.74 -6.91 2.05
CA ALA A 37 20.75 -7.97 1.95
C ALA A 37 21.62 -7.93 0.68
N GLU A 38 21.06 -7.70 -0.52
CA GLU A 38 21.79 -7.85 -1.81
C GLU A 38 21.31 -6.90 -2.93
N SER A 39 20.53 -5.89 -2.57
CA SER A 39 20.13 -4.80 -3.48
C SER A 39 19.96 -3.54 -2.65
N LEU A 40 20.48 -2.42 -3.14
CA LEU A 40 20.33 -1.15 -2.44
C LEU A 40 18.89 -0.67 -2.64
N VAL A 41 18.22 -0.42 -1.52
CA VAL A 41 16.90 0.17 -1.49
C VAL A 41 17.07 1.59 -0.99
N GLN A 42 16.76 2.55 -1.85
CA GLN A 42 16.71 3.94 -1.43
C GLN A 42 15.35 4.23 -0.84
N VAL A 43 15.38 4.75 0.38
CA VAL A 43 14.19 5.17 1.09
C VAL A 43 14.03 6.65 0.79
N VAL A 44 13.16 6.97 -0.17
CA VAL A 44 13.06 8.34 -0.69
C VAL A 44 12.07 9.15 0.14
N ASN A 45 12.54 10.31 0.58
CA ASN A 45 11.73 11.34 1.20
C ASN A 45 11.12 12.21 0.09
N MET A 46 9.89 11.90 -0.33
CA MET A 46 9.15 12.75 -1.27
C MET A 46 8.23 13.67 -0.48
N TYR A 47 8.68 14.92 -0.26
CA TYR A 47 7.87 15.96 0.38
C TYR A 47 7.76 17.15 -0.56
N TYR A 48 6.60 17.34 -1.18
CA TYR A 48 6.28 18.59 -1.86
C TYR A 48 4.92 19.10 -1.41
N THR A 49 4.86 20.41 -1.26
CA THR A 49 3.71 21.24 -0.95
C THR A 49 3.30 22.00 -2.21
N LYS A 50 2.10 22.61 -2.19
CA LYS A 50 1.63 23.44 -3.30
C LYS A 50 2.47 24.71 -3.52
N ASP A 51 3.35 25.02 -2.57
CA ASP A 51 4.24 26.19 -2.61
C ASP A 51 5.63 25.85 -3.17
N ASP A 52 5.91 24.57 -3.45
CA ASP A 52 7.15 24.14 -4.08
C ASP A 52 7.14 24.40 -5.59
N GLY A 53 8.33 24.61 -6.17
CA GLY A 53 8.47 24.94 -7.59
C GLY A 53 8.04 23.79 -8.50
N ASP A 54 7.38 24.12 -9.62
CA ASP A 54 6.82 23.16 -10.58
C ASP A 54 7.80 22.04 -11.01
N TYR A 55 9.09 22.37 -11.14
CA TYR A 55 10.14 21.40 -11.48
C TYR A 55 10.33 20.31 -10.42
N TYR A 56 10.33 20.68 -9.14
CA TYR A 56 10.49 19.73 -8.04
C TYR A 56 9.25 18.85 -7.84
N VAL A 57 8.07 19.42 -8.08
CA VAL A 57 6.82 18.65 -8.12
C VAL A 57 6.87 17.60 -9.21
N GLN A 58 7.31 17.97 -10.43
CA GLN A 58 7.43 17.03 -11.54
C GLN A 58 8.43 15.90 -11.26
N GLU A 59 9.61 16.22 -10.74
CA GLU A 59 10.62 15.22 -10.36
C GLU A 59 10.09 14.24 -9.29
N CYS A 60 9.33 14.74 -8.31
CA CYS A 60 8.70 13.89 -7.30
C CYS A 60 7.60 12.98 -7.87
N GLU A 61 6.81 13.44 -8.85
CA GLU A 61 5.82 12.59 -9.53
C GLU A 61 6.50 11.49 -10.36
N GLU A 62 7.56 11.83 -11.10
CA GLU A 62 8.35 10.85 -11.86
C GLU A 62 8.99 9.78 -10.94
N LEU A 63 9.45 10.19 -9.75
CA LEU A 63 9.97 9.27 -8.73
C LEU A 63 8.87 8.40 -8.11
N LYS A 64 7.65 8.93 -7.92
CA LYS A 64 6.50 8.14 -7.44
C LYS A 64 6.14 7.03 -8.40
N GLU A 65 6.20 7.27 -9.71
CA GLU A 65 5.92 6.25 -10.72
C GLU A 65 6.93 5.08 -10.67
N GLN A 66 8.16 5.36 -10.23
CA GLN A 66 9.26 4.39 -10.14
C GLN A 66 9.38 3.76 -8.74
N ALA A 67 8.69 4.32 -7.73
CA ALA A 67 8.76 3.85 -6.35
C ALA A 67 7.83 2.66 -6.07
N LEU A 68 8.35 1.70 -5.31
CA LEU A 68 7.55 0.68 -4.66
C LEU A 68 6.89 1.25 -3.41
N TRP A 69 5.56 1.25 -3.42
CA TRP A 69 4.75 1.57 -2.26
C TRP A 69 4.50 0.33 -1.39
N LEU A 70 4.90 0.41 -0.13
CA LEU A 70 4.60 -0.59 0.90
C LEU A 70 3.85 0.07 2.06
N PRO A 71 2.50 0.05 2.07
CA PRO A 71 1.77 0.64 3.17
C PRO A 71 1.98 -0.16 4.45
N ARG A 72 2.21 0.55 5.54
CA ARG A 72 2.23 -0.07 6.87
C ARG A 72 0.81 -0.28 7.39
N GLN A 73 0.65 -1.30 8.23
CA GLN A 73 -0.65 -1.67 8.80
C GLN A 73 -1.38 -0.48 9.45
N ASN A 74 -0.69 0.37 10.21
CA ASN A 74 -1.29 1.53 10.88
C ASN A 74 -1.86 2.57 9.89
N GLN A 75 -1.25 2.70 8.71
CA GLN A 75 -1.71 3.62 7.66
C GLN A 75 -2.95 3.07 6.96
N LEU A 76 -3.01 1.75 6.72
CA LEU A 76 -4.20 1.11 6.19
C LEU A 76 -5.36 1.21 7.19
N GLN A 77 -5.08 1.02 8.48
CA GLN A 77 -6.08 1.15 9.54
C GLN A 77 -6.65 2.56 9.62
N SER A 78 -5.83 3.60 9.53
CA SER A 78 -6.30 5.00 9.60
C SER A 78 -7.18 5.39 8.41
N ILE A 79 -7.03 4.73 7.26
CA ILE A 79 -7.94 4.92 6.11
C ILE A 79 -9.36 4.44 6.45
N MET A 80 -9.51 3.37 7.23
CA MET A 80 -10.83 2.84 7.60
C MET A 80 -11.39 3.49 8.85
N GLU A 81 -10.55 3.70 9.86
CA GLU A 81 -10.92 4.26 11.14
C GLU A 81 -9.75 5.12 11.67
N PRO A 82 -9.85 6.45 11.51
CA PRO A 82 -8.82 7.37 11.99
C PRO A 82 -8.64 7.33 13.51
N ASN A 83 -9.65 6.90 14.27
CA ASN A 83 -9.54 6.76 15.71
C ASN A 83 -8.94 5.40 16.09
N ASN A 84 -7.65 5.40 16.45
CA ASN A 84 -6.90 4.21 16.88
C ASN A 84 -7.59 3.38 17.98
N GLU A 85 -8.34 4.00 18.89
CA GLU A 85 -9.05 3.27 19.95
C GLU A 85 -10.19 2.40 19.40
N ARG A 86 -10.73 2.77 18.24
CA ARG A 86 -11.82 2.06 17.56
C ARG A 86 -11.34 1.02 16.57
N VAL A 87 -10.09 1.09 16.11
CA VAL A 87 -9.48 0.12 15.20
C VAL A 87 -9.58 -1.31 15.73
N HIS A 88 -9.45 -1.51 17.04
CA HIS A 88 -9.62 -2.82 17.68
C HIS A 88 -10.98 -3.48 17.37
N SER A 89 -12.04 -2.69 17.23
CA SER A 89 -13.38 -3.21 16.89
C SER A 89 -13.47 -3.69 15.42
N LEU A 90 -12.60 -3.17 14.55
CA LEU A 90 -12.53 -3.55 13.14
C LEU A 90 -11.63 -4.77 12.92
N ILE A 91 -10.58 -4.97 13.72
CA ILE A 91 -9.65 -6.11 13.56
C ILE A 91 -10.41 -7.43 13.45
N ARG A 92 -11.39 -7.66 14.32
CA ARG A 92 -12.18 -8.89 14.29
C ARG A 92 -12.98 -9.03 12.99
N LYS A 93 -13.59 -7.95 12.50
CA LYS A 93 -14.31 -7.96 11.22
C LYS A 93 -13.37 -8.29 10.08
N VAL A 94 -12.19 -7.69 10.05
CA VAL A 94 -11.18 -7.91 9.00
C VAL A 94 -10.68 -9.36 8.99
N VAL A 95 -10.41 -9.95 10.16
CA VAL A 95 -9.89 -11.32 10.27
C VAL A 95 -10.97 -12.39 10.03
N ASP A 96 -12.20 -12.15 10.48
CA ASP A 96 -13.31 -13.10 10.33
C ASP A 96 -13.97 -13.01 8.92
N GLU A 97 -13.54 -12.06 8.08
CA GLU A 97 -14.10 -11.83 6.75
C GLU A 97 -13.76 -12.94 5.76
N HIS A 98 -14.68 -13.19 4.84
CA HIS A 98 -14.48 -14.12 3.73
C HIS A 98 -14.25 -13.38 2.42
N TYR A 99 -13.35 -13.95 1.62
CA TYR A 99 -12.89 -13.39 0.37
C TYR A 99 -13.02 -14.43 -0.74
N HIS A 100 -13.20 -13.96 -1.97
CA HIS A 100 -13.32 -14.85 -3.12
C HIS A 100 -11.95 -15.44 -3.48
N ASP A 101 -11.84 -16.77 -3.41
CA ASP A 101 -10.72 -17.56 -3.92
C ASP A 101 -10.97 -17.87 -5.40
N PHE A 102 -10.28 -17.15 -6.28
CA PHE A 102 -10.41 -17.29 -7.73
C PHE A 102 -9.83 -18.61 -8.26
N SER A 103 -8.90 -19.24 -7.52
CA SER A 103 -8.32 -20.52 -7.91
C SER A 103 -9.30 -21.67 -7.72
N LYS A 104 -10.15 -21.60 -6.68
CA LYS A 104 -11.17 -22.61 -6.35
C LYS A 104 -12.59 -22.20 -6.75
N ASN A 105 -12.78 -20.95 -7.18
CA ASN A 105 -14.09 -20.33 -7.43
C ASN A 105 -15.04 -20.49 -6.23
N SER A 106 -14.56 -20.14 -5.04
CA SER A 106 -15.29 -20.31 -3.77
C SER A 106 -14.95 -19.21 -2.78
N MET A 107 -15.73 -19.07 -1.70
CA MET A 107 -15.36 -18.16 -0.60
C MET A 107 -14.39 -18.88 0.35
N ALA A 108 -13.30 -18.21 0.72
CA ALA A 108 -12.32 -18.71 1.67
C ALA A 108 -12.11 -17.70 2.81
N ALA A 109 -11.67 -18.21 3.96
CA ALA A 109 -11.34 -17.35 5.10
C ALA A 109 -10.07 -16.52 4.82
N ALA A 110 -9.96 -15.35 5.45
CA ALA A 110 -8.82 -14.45 5.31
C ALA A 110 -7.44 -15.14 5.43
N HIS A 111 -7.27 -16.02 6.42
CA HIS A 111 -6.01 -16.71 6.70
C HIS A 111 -5.60 -17.73 5.63
N GLU A 112 -6.52 -18.13 4.76
CA GLU A 112 -6.23 -19.06 3.66
C GLU A 112 -5.68 -18.33 2.42
N LEU A 113 -5.96 -17.02 2.28
CA LEU A 113 -5.63 -16.26 1.07
C LEU A 113 -4.52 -15.22 1.28
N PHE A 114 -4.33 -14.73 2.50
CA PHE A 114 -3.40 -13.64 2.78
C PHE A 114 -2.29 -14.08 3.74
N TYR A 115 -1.06 -13.68 3.42
CA TYR A 115 0.15 -14.08 4.15
C TYR A 115 0.61 -13.04 5.17
N SER A 116 0.03 -11.83 5.14
CA SER A 116 0.35 -10.76 6.09
C SER A 116 -0.88 -9.94 6.45
N MET A 117 -0.82 -9.24 7.59
CA MET A 117 -1.89 -8.34 8.03
C MET A 117 -2.05 -7.15 7.06
N GLU A 118 -0.97 -6.67 6.46
CA GLU A 118 -1.01 -5.61 5.45
C GLU A 118 -1.79 -6.05 4.22
N GLN A 119 -1.55 -7.27 3.71
CA GLN A 119 -2.30 -7.82 2.58
C GLN A 119 -3.79 -7.94 2.91
N LEU A 120 -4.11 -8.41 4.11
CA LEU A 120 -5.49 -8.55 4.56
C LEU A 120 -6.19 -7.20 4.73
N TRP A 121 -5.56 -6.22 5.38
CA TRP A 121 -6.10 -4.87 5.50
C TRP A 121 -6.29 -4.21 4.14
N LEU A 122 -5.34 -4.39 3.23
CA LEU A 122 -5.43 -3.90 1.86
C LEU A 122 -6.64 -4.53 1.13
N ALA A 123 -6.83 -5.84 1.23
CA ALA A 123 -7.99 -6.54 0.69
C ALA A 123 -9.31 -6.03 1.26
N TYR A 124 -9.35 -5.84 2.58
CA TYR A 124 -10.53 -5.33 3.28
C TYR A 124 -10.91 -3.93 2.80
N ILE A 125 -9.94 -3.01 2.71
CA ILE A 125 -10.19 -1.65 2.22
C ILE A 125 -10.71 -1.66 0.79
N MET A 126 -10.07 -2.44 -0.09
CA MET A 126 -10.48 -2.54 -1.50
C MET A 126 -11.90 -3.09 -1.64
N LYS A 127 -12.28 -4.07 -0.82
CA LYS A 127 -13.63 -4.61 -0.78
C LYS A 127 -14.64 -3.58 -0.26
N GLU A 128 -14.38 -2.98 0.90
CA GLU A 128 -15.35 -2.13 1.60
C GLU A 128 -15.53 -0.74 0.98
N LYS A 129 -14.42 -0.11 0.53
CA LYS A 129 -14.46 1.26 -0.01
C LYS A 129 -14.60 1.30 -1.52
N PHE A 130 -14.03 0.32 -2.21
CA PHE A 130 -13.89 0.35 -3.67
C PHE A 130 -14.63 -0.80 -4.37
N HIS A 131 -15.25 -1.71 -3.61
CA HIS A 131 -15.97 -2.86 -4.12
C HIS A 131 -15.13 -3.71 -5.09
N LYS A 132 -13.84 -3.87 -4.77
CA LYS A 132 -12.90 -4.65 -5.56
C LYS A 132 -12.31 -5.81 -4.77
N VAL A 133 -12.04 -6.90 -5.47
CA VAL A 133 -11.41 -8.11 -4.92
C VAL A 133 -10.16 -8.43 -5.72
N TRP A 134 -9.15 -8.98 -5.05
CA TRP A 134 -7.90 -9.38 -5.68
C TRP A 134 -8.03 -10.76 -6.32
N ASN A 135 -7.80 -10.87 -7.62
CA ASN A 135 -7.87 -12.14 -8.37
C ASN A 135 -6.50 -12.81 -8.57
N GLU A 136 -5.55 -12.56 -7.67
CA GLU A 136 -4.13 -12.93 -7.78
C GLU A 136 -3.33 -12.17 -8.84
N GLN A 137 -3.99 -11.49 -9.78
CA GLN A 137 -3.35 -10.71 -10.84
C GLN A 137 -3.64 -9.21 -10.73
N GLU A 138 -4.88 -8.83 -10.50
CA GLU A 138 -5.40 -7.46 -10.48
C GLU A 138 -6.62 -7.31 -9.56
N TRP A 139 -7.06 -6.06 -9.41
CA TRP A 139 -8.26 -5.72 -8.64
C TRP A 139 -9.48 -5.67 -9.55
N VAL A 140 -10.38 -6.62 -9.38
CA VAL A 140 -11.61 -6.74 -10.18
C VAL A 140 -12.83 -6.30 -9.36
N THR A 141 -13.81 -5.69 -10.02
CA THR A 141 -15.07 -5.31 -9.37
C THR A 141 -15.81 -6.56 -8.89
N SER A 142 -16.23 -6.53 -7.62
CA SER A 142 -17.02 -7.58 -6.97
C SER A 142 -18.46 -7.65 -7.47
#